data_AF-A0A9N7YEP8-F1
#
_entry.id   AF-A0A9N7YEP8-F1
#
_cell.length_a   1.000
_cell.length_b   1.000
_cell.length_c   1.000
_cell.angle_alpha   90.00
_cell.angle_beta   90.00
_cell.angle_gamma   90.00
#
_symmetry.space_group_name_H-M   'P 1'
#
loop_
_entity.id
_entity.type
_entity.pdbx_description
1 polymer ?
#
loop_
_entity_poly.entity_id
_entity_poly.type
_entity_poly.pdbx_seq_one_letter_code
_entity_poly.pdbx_strand_id
1 'polypeptide(L)'
;MHFLTVFWKVLFACVPPTDYMNGWACFFISIIIIGLLTAVIGDLASHFGCTIGLKDSVTAVVFVALGTSVPDSTVTFNVHIYLTSLSTDTFASKVSAVQDSYADAAIGNVTGSNAVNVFLGIGIAWSVAAIYWHMKGKPFVVQAGSLAFSVTLFTIFAFLAISVLLYRRRAHIGGELGGPRGHRLATTAFFFSLWLLYIFFSSLEAYCHIEGF
;
A
#
# COMPACT_ATOMS: atom_id res chain seq x y z
N MET A 1 -25.11 -6.77 -6.60
CA MET A 1 -23.86 -7.06 -5.86
C MET A 1 -23.35 -8.48 -6.03
N HIS A 2 -24.19 -9.54 -6.04
CA HIS A 2 -23.69 -10.91 -6.26
C HIS A 2 -23.04 -11.13 -7.64
N PHE A 3 -23.66 -10.70 -8.74
CA PHE A 3 -23.15 -10.92 -10.10
C PHE A 3 -21.75 -10.34 -10.34
N LEU A 4 -21.51 -9.09 -9.93
CA LEU A 4 -20.21 -8.41 -10.04
C LEU A 4 -19.09 -9.06 -9.19
N THR A 5 -19.48 -9.85 -8.19
CA THR A 5 -18.54 -10.48 -7.24
C THR A 5 -18.37 -11.97 -7.48
N VAL A 6 -19.10 -12.56 -8.45
CA VAL A 6 -18.99 -13.99 -8.79
C VAL A 6 -17.57 -14.32 -9.23
N PHE A 7 -16.98 -13.49 -10.08
CA PHE A 7 -15.60 -13.70 -10.56
C PHE A 7 -14.61 -13.85 -9.39
N TRP A 8 -14.65 -12.90 -8.45
CA TRP A 8 -13.81 -12.90 -7.26
C TRP A 8 -14.14 -14.07 -6.32
N LYS A 9 -15.42 -14.38 -6.13
CA LYS A 9 -15.86 -15.51 -5.30
C LYS A 9 -15.35 -16.85 -5.84
N VAL A 10 -15.39 -17.04 -7.16
CA VAL A 10 -14.93 -18.27 -7.81
C VAL A 10 -13.41 -18.37 -7.74
N LEU A 11 -12.69 -17.27 -7.98
CA LEU A 11 -11.23 -17.23 -7.89
C LEU A 11 -10.73 -17.57 -6.48
N PHE A 12 -11.35 -17.00 -5.45
CA PHE A 12 -10.98 -17.25 -4.05
C PHE A 12 -11.63 -18.50 -3.44
N ALA A 13 -12.61 -19.13 -4.09
CA ALA A 13 -13.15 -20.43 -3.66
C ALA A 13 -12.11 -21.56 -3.76
N CYS A 14 -11.04 -21.36 -4.53
CA CYS A 14 -9.89 -22.27 -4.60
C CYS A 14 -9.01 -22.23 -3.34
N VAL A 15 -9.20 -21.25 -2.44
CA VAL A 15 -8.48 -21.20 -1.16
C VAL A 15 -9.15 -22.19 -0.20
N PRO A 16 -8.41 -23.17 0.35
CA PRO A 16 -8.99 -24.14 1.26
C PRO A 16 -9.41 -23.49 2.59
N PRO A 17 -10.40 -24.06 3.29
CA PRO A 17 -10.85 -23.55 4.58
C PRO A 17 -9.74 -23.64 5.64
N THR A 18 -9.80 -22.75 6.62
CA THR A 18 -8.78 -22.61 7.69
C THR A 18 -8.64 -23.84 8.58
N ASP A 19 -9.64 -24.71 8.60
CA ASP A 19 -9.64 -25.95 9.40
C ASP A 19 -8.70 -27.01 8.82
N TYR A 20 -8.29 -26.87 7.56
CA TYR A 20 -7.35 -27.81 6.92
C TYR A 20 -5.92 -27.52 7.37
N MET A 21 -5.23 -28.56 7.84
CA MET A 21 -3.81 -28.52 8.22
C MET A 21 -3.47 -27.36 9.17
N ASN A 22 -4.33 -27.08 10.16
CA ASN A 22 -4.16 -25.97 11.11
C ASN A 22 -3.94 -24.60 10.42
N GLY A 23 -4.57 -24.37 9.27
CA GLY A 23 -4.50 -23.11 8.52
C GLY A 23 -3.32 -22.99 7.55
N TRP A 24 -2.34 -23.90 7.57
CA TRP A 24 -1.17 -23.83 6.70
C TRP A 24 -1.53 -23.93 5.21
N ALA A 25 -2.51 -24.76 4.86
CA ALA A 25 -2.96 -24.91 3.47
C ALA A 25 -3.60 -23.61 2.95
N CYS A 26 -4.41 -22.95 3.78
CA CYS A 26 -5.03 -21.66 3.46
C CYS A 26 -3.95 -20.58 3.26
N PHE A 27 -2.93 -20.56 4.14
CA PHE A 27 -1.83 -19.60 4.08
C PHE A 27 -1.04 -19.66 2.77
N PHE A 28 -0.53 -20.84 2.37
CA PHE A 28 0.29 -20.92 1.15
C PHE A 28 -0.52 -20.69 -0.13
N ILE A 29 -1.74 -21.23 -0.21
CA ILE A 29 -2.57 -21.11 -1.43
C ILE A 29 -3.07 -19.67 -1.61
N SER A 30 -3.44 -18.99 -0.52
CA SER A 30 -3.83 -17.58 -0.59
C SER A 30 -2.66 -16.69 -1.06
N ILE A 31 -1.44 -16.91 -0.58
CA ILE A 31 -0.24 -16.18 -1.04
C ILE A 31 -0.03 -16.34 -2.55
N ILE A 32 -0.17 -17.55 -3.09
CA ILE A 32 0.01 -17.80 -4.52
C ILE A 32 -1.06 -17.06 -5.34
N ILE A 33 -2.33 -17.15 -4.95
CA ILE A 33 -3.43 -16.51 -5.68
C ILE A 33 -3.30 -14.98 -5.63
N ILE A 34 -2.97 -14.41 -4.46
CA ILE A 34 -2.75 -12.97 -4.30
C ILE A 34 -1.54 -12.51 -5.11
N GLY A 35 -0.45 -13.29 -5.13
CA GLY A 35 0.74 -12.99 -5.94
C GLY A 35 0.44 -12.95 -7.43
N LEU A 36 -0.27 -13.94 -7.96
CA LEU A 36 -0.70 -13.99 -9.36
C LEU A 36 -1.64 -12.82 -9.70
N LEU A 37 -2.61 -12.55 -8.82
CA LEU A 37 -3.56 -11.47 -9.04
C LEU A 37 -2.87 -10.10 -9.07
N THR A 38 -1.94 -9.86 -8.14
CA THR A 38 -1.16 -8.62 -8.06
C THR A 38 -0.32 -8.43 -9.32
N ALA A 39 0.28 -9.50 -9.86
CA ALA A 39 1.03 -9.44 -11.11
C ALA A 39 0.13 -9.02 -12.29
N VAL A 40 -1.04 -9.66 -12.44
CA VAL A 40 -2.01 -9.32 -13.50
C VAL A 40 -2.47 -7.87 -13.41
N ILE A 41 -2.74 -7.38 -12.20
CA ILE A 41 -3.21 -6.00 -12.00
C ILE A 41 -2.09 -4.99 -12.26
N GLY A 42 -0.85 -5.30 -11.90
CA GLY A 42 0.32 -4.48 -12.26
C GLY A 42 0.50 -4.32 -13.77
N ASP A 43 0.36 -5.42 -14.52
CA ASP A 43 0.45 -5.41 -15.99
C ASP A 43 -0.71 -4.62 -16.62
N LEU A 44 -1.95 -4.84 -16.15
CA LEU A 44 -3.12 -4.12 -16.63
C LEU A 44 -3.03 -2.62 -16.32
N ALA A 45 -2.57 -2.26 -15.11
CA ALA A 45 -2.36 -0.86 -14.73
C ALA A 45 -1.33 -0.20 -15.65
N SER A 46 -0.22 -0.88 -15.94
CA SER A 46 0.84 -0.35 -16.82
C SER A 46 0.34 -0.18 -18.26
N HIS A 47 -0.42 -1.14 -18.79
CA HIS A 47 -1.05 -1.00 -20.11
C HIS A 47 -2.07 0.14 -20.16
N PHE A 48 -2.90 0.27 -19.13
CA PHE A 48 -3.86 1.37 -19.02
C PHE A 48 -3.15 2.73 -18.95
N GLY A 49 -2.09 2.82 -18.13
CA GLY A 49 -1.23 4.00 -18.05
C GLY A 49 -0.67 4.38 -19.42
N CYS A 50 -0.16 3.39 -20.17
CA CYS A 50 0.32 3.59 -21.54
C CYS A 50 -0.77 4.13 -22.49
N THR A 51 -2.01 3.61 -22.42
CA THR A 51 -3.11 4.07 -23.31
C THR A 51 -3.56 5.51 -23.05
N ILE A 52 -3.43 6.00 -21.82
CA ILE A 52 -3.83 7.35 -21.42
C ILE A 52 -2.63 8.33 -21.44
N GLY A 53 -1.42 7.81 -21.67
CA GLY A 53 -0.18 8.60 -21.69
C GLY A 53 0.35 8.93 -20.30
N LEU A 54 0.03 8.12 -19.28
CA LEU A 54 0.57 8.25 -17.93
C LEU A 54 1.93 7.57 -17.81
N LYS A 55 2.88 8.24 -17.15
CA LYS A 55 4.19 7.64 -16.83
C LYS A 55 4.02 6.46 -15.87
N ASP A 56 4.83 5.41 -16.03
CA ASP A 56 4.78 4.19 -15.22
C ASP A 56 4.92 4.48 -13.72
N SER A 57 5.78 5.44 -13.34
CA SER A 57 5.94 5.88 -11.95
C SER A 57 4.66 6.45 -11.34
N VAL A 58 3.93 7.28 -12.10
CA VAL A 58 2.65 7.87 -11.68
C VAL A 58 1.55 6.80 -11.64
N THR A 59 1.52 5.93 -12.63
CA THR A 59 0.59 4.79 -12.70
C THR A 59 0.78 3.85 -11.50
N ALA A 60 2.03 3.58 -11.11
CA ALA A 60 2.34 2.76 -9.94
C ALA A 60 1.91 3.44 -8.63
N VAL A 61 2.24 4.73 -8.44
CA VAL A 61 1.90 5.48 -7.21
C VAL A 61 0.39 5.70 -7.08
N VAL A 62 -0.32 5.90 -8.20
CA VAL A 62 -1.76 6.17 -8.17
C VAL A 62 -2.56 4.88 -8.24
N PHE A 63 -2.39 4.02 -9.24
CA PHE A 63 -3.29 2.87 -9.41
C PHE A 63 -2.84 1.64 -8.63
N VAL A 64 -1.55 1.30 -8.67
CA VAL A 64 -1.05 0.09 -8.00
C VAL A 64 -1.05 0.29 -6.49
N ALA A 65 -0.49 1.40 -6.00
CA ALA A 65 -0.41 1.65 -4.56
C ALA A 65 -1.77 1.95 -3.92
N LEU A 66 -2.70 2.64 -4.61
CA LEU A 66 -4.09 2.73 -4.14
C LEU A 66 -4.73 1.34 -4.11
N GLY A 67 -4.51 0.56 -5.15
CA GLY A 67 -5.01 -0.80 -5.28
C GLY A 67 -4.63 -1.66 -4.08
N THR A 68 -3.36 -1.65 -3.67
CA THR A 68 -2.84 -2.46 -2.55
C THR A 68 -3.25 -1.96 -1.17
N SER A 69 -3.49 -0.64 -1.02
CA SER A 69 -3.50 0.00 0.30
C SER A 69 -4.79 0.72 0.65
N VAL A 70 -5.63 1.11 -0.31
CA VAL A 70 -6.79 2.01 -0.08
C VAL A 70 -8.09 1.40 -0.60
N PRO A 71 -9.06 1.11 0.27
CA PRO A 71 -10.47 1.02 -0.12
C PRO A 71 -11.26 2.29 0.21
N ASP A 72 -10.78 3.15 1.12
CA ASP A 72 -11.66 4.04 1.87
C ASP A 72 -11.38 5.53 1.67
N SER A 73 -11.98 6.10 0.62
CA SER A 73 -12.24 7.55 0.62
C SER A 73 -13.51 8.01 -0.11
N THR A 74 -14.30 7.18 -0.81
CA THR A 74 -15.59 7.66 -1.41
C THR A 74 -16.69 6.62 -1.70
N VAL A 75 -16.81 5.48 -1.00
CA VAL A 75 -17.96 4.58 -1.25
C VAL A 75 -18.50 3.97 0.05
N THR A 76 -19.25 4.77 0.81
CA THR A 76 -20.35 4.25 1.66
C THR A 76 -21.45 3.77 0.72
N PHE A 77 -21.29 2.61 0.12
CA PHE A 77 -22.39 1.89 -0.52
C PHE A 77 -22.14 0.40 -0.32
N ASN A 78 -22.97 -0.22 0.53
CA ASN A 78 -23.24 -1.66 0.66
C ASN A 78 -22.50 -2.61 -0.30
N VAL A 79 -21.19 -2.77 -0.14
CA VAL A 79 -20.41 -3.83 -0.76
C VAL A 79 -19.64 -4.53 0.35
N HIS A 80 -20.37 -5.39 1.05
CA HIS A 80 -19.77 -6.40 1.90
C HIS A 80 -18.90 -7.33 1.02
N ILE A 81 -17.62 -7.42 1.36
CA ILE A 81 -16.77 -8.61 1.28
C ILE A 81 -16.01 -8.93 -0.03
N TYR A 82 -16.23 -8.29 -1.19
CA TYR A 82 -15.69 -8.87 -2.44
C TYR A 82 -14.95 -7.96 -3.44
N LEU A 83 -14.70 -6.69 -3.09
CA LEU A 83 -13.66 -5.87 -3.76
C LEU A 83 -12.43 -5.66 -2.87
N THR A 84 -12.40 -6.33 -1.72
CA THR A 84 -11.38 -6.28 -0.66
C THR A 84 -10.13 -7.13 -0.94
N SER A 85 -10.02 -7.79 -2.10
CA SER A 85 -8.85 -8.61 -2.44
C SER A 85 -7.63 -7.81 -2.90
N LEU A 86 -7.79 -6.50 -3.10
CA LEU A 86 -6.65 -5.64 -3.43
C LEU A 86 -6.24 -4.74 -2.26
N SER A 87 -7.19 -4.21 -1.47
CA SER A 87 -6.90 -3.19 -0.46
C SER A 87 -7.05 -3.68 0.99
N THR A 88 -6.23 -4.65 1.38
CA THR A 88 -6.28 -5.27 2.71
C THR A 88 -5.70 -4.39 3.81
N ASP A 89 -4.66 -3.59 3.54
CA ASP A 89 -3.84 -3.04 4.62
C ASP A 89 -4.58 -2.03 5.50
N THR A 90 -5.24 -1.03 4.91
CA THR A 90 -6.00 -0.04 5.69
C THR A 90 -7.20 -0.66 6.38
N PHE A 91 -7.92 -1.58 5.72
CA PHE A 91 -9.09 -2.22 6.31
C PHE A 91 -8.71 -3.19 7.43
N ALA A 92 -7.69 -4.03 7.23
CA ALA A 92 -7.18 -4.95 8.23
C ALA A 92 -6.62 -4.19 9.43
N SER A 93 -5.81 -3.15 9.21
CA SER A 93 -5.32 -2.28 10.29
C SER A 93 -6.44 -1.52 10.99
N LYS A 94 -7.51 -1.14 10.29
CA LYS A 94 -8.67 -0.51 10.91
C LYS A 94 -9.43 -1.47 11.81
N VAL A 95 -9.70 -2.68 11.32
CA VAL A 95 -10.40 -3.72 12.09
C VAL A 95 -9.59 -4.10 13.32
N SER A 96 -8.28 -4.33 13.18
CA SER A 96 -7.42 -4.65 14.32
C SER A 96 -7.30 -3.49 15.30
N ALA A 97 -7.25 -2.23 14.84
CA ALA A 97 -7.25 -1.06 15.74
C ALA A 97 -8.56 -0.87 16.52
N VAL A 98 -9.70 -1.37 16.02
CA VAL A 98 -11.00 -1.29 16.71
C VAL A 98 -11.20 -2.46 17.68
N GLN A 99 -10.65 -3.63 17.33
CA GLN A 99 -10.79 -4.85 18.12
C GLN A 99 -9.74 -4.97 19.23
N ASP A 100 -8.59 -4.33 19.08
CA ASP A 100 -7.51 -4.31 20.06
C ASP A 100 -7.58 -3.06 20.94
N SER A 101 -7.29 -3.22 22.25
CA SER A 101 -7.32 -2.13 23.23
C SER A 101 -6.16 -1.14 23.06
N TYR A 102 -5.01 -1.62 22.58
CA TYR A 102 -3.80 -0.82 22.39
C TYR A 102 -3.46 -0.55 20.91
N ALA A 103 -4.22 -1.16 19.98
CA ALA A 103 -4.01 -1.07 18.54
C ALA A 103 -2.61 -1.51 18.06
N ASP A 104 -1.88 -2.30 18.85
CA ASP A 104 -0.55 -2.79 18.52
C ASP A 104 -0.60 -3.70 17.29
N ALA A 105 -1.66 -4.49 17.16
CA ALA A 105 -1.90 -5.33 16.00
C ALA A 105 -2.05 -4.50 14.70
N ALA A 106 -2.59 -3.28 14.77
CA ALA A 106 -2.72 -2.41 13.61
C ALA A 106 -1.37 -1.85 13.17
N ILE A 107 -0.53 -1.44 14.13
CA ILE A 107 0.82 -0.96 13.89
C ILE A 107 1.68 -2.08 13.31
N GLY A 108 1.59 -3.29 13.87
CA GLY A 108 2.27 -4.49 13.38
C GLY A 108 1.86 -4.83 11.94
N ASN A 109 0.57 -4.71 11.61
CA ASN A 109 0.09 -4.95 10.24
C ASN A 109 0.65 -3.94 9.23
N VAL A 110 0.56 -2.63 9.52
CA VAL A 110 1.09 -1.58 8.62
C VAL A 110 2.60 -1.69 8.47
N THR A 111 3.33 -1.94 9.57
CA THR A 111 4.79 -2.01 9.53
C THR A 111 5.25 -3.29 8.84
N GLY A 112 4.58 -4.41 9.12
CA GLY A 112 4.88 -5.71 8.55
C GLY A 112 4.67 -5.76 7.04
N SER A 113 3.54 -5.25 6.53
CA SER A 113 3.26 -5.26 5.09
C SER A 113 4.27 -4.42 4.31
N ASN A 114 4.60 -3.22 4.81
CA ASN A 114 5.62 -2.36 4.21
C ASN A 114 7.03 -2.96 4.28
N ALA A 115 7.37 -3.61 5.41
CA ALA A 115 8.66 -4.29 5.54
C ALA A 115 8.78 -5.43 4.52
N VAL A 116 7.75 -6.25 4.34
CA VAL A 116 7.73 -7.29 3.31
C VAL A 116 7.83 -6.69 1.91
N ASN A 117 7.12 -5.60 1.60
CA ASN A 117 7.21 -4.95 0.29
C ASN A 117 8.64 -4.48 -0.04
N VAL A 118 9.34 -3.87 0.92
CA VAL A 118 10.69 -3.34 0.72
C VAL A 118 11.74 -4.46 0.77
N PHE A 119 11.76 -5.24 1.85
CA PHE A 119 12.82 -6.24 2.07
C PHE A 119 12.62 -7.50 1.25
N LEU A 120 11.39 -8.01 1.16
CA LEU A 120 11.10 -9.22 0.39
C LEU A 120 10.85 -8.88 -1.08
N GLY A 121 10.00 -7.89 -1.36
CA GLY A 121 9.64 -7.50 -2.73
C GLY A 121 10.85 -6.96 -3.50
N ILE A 122 11.33 -5.77 -3.13
CA ILE A 122 12.47 -5.14 -3.82
C ILE A 122 13.77 -5.90 -3.51
N GLY A 123 14.00 -6.26 -2.24
CA GLY A 123 15.27 -6.85 -1.81
C GLY A 123 15.59 -8.20 -2.46
N ILE A 124 14.62 -9.13 -2.58
CA ILE A 124 14.86 -10.40 -3.29
C ILE A 124 15.04 -10.16 -4.78
N ALA A 125 14.18 -9.35 -5.41
CA ALA A 125 14.26 -9.09 -6.85
C ALA A 125 15.63 -8.50 -7.25
N TRP A 126 16.12 -7.52 -6.49
CA TRP A 126 17.43 -6.91 -6.71
C TRP A 126 18.58 -7.88 -6.45
N SER A 127 18.47 -8.72 -5.42
CA SER A 127 19.49 -9.73 -5.11
C SER A 127 19.61 -10.76 -6.24
N VAL A 128 18.48 -11.27 -6.75
CA VAL A 128 18.44 -12.20 -7.89
C VAL A 128 19.02 -11.53 -9.14
N ALA A 129 18.64 -10.29 -9.43
CA ALA A 129 19.17 -9.55 -10.57
C ALA A 129 20.69 -9.33 -10.47
N ALA A 130 21.20 -8.95 -9.30
CA ALA A 130 22.63 -8.74 -9.06
C ALA A 130 23.43 -10.03 -9.29
N ILE A 131 22.96 -11.17 -8.76
CA ILE A 131 23.59 -12.48 -8.97
C ILE A 131 23.59 -12.84 -10.46
N TYR A 132 22.44 -12.69 -11.13
CA TYR A 132 22.31 -13.01 -12.56
C TYR A 132 23.30 -12.22 -13.43
N TRP A 133 23.40 -10.90 -13.23
CA TRP A 133 24.32 -10.06 -14.00
C TRP A 133 25.78 -10.33 -13.67
N HIS A 134 26.09 -10.63 -12.40
CA HIS A 134 27.42 -11.06 -11.99
C HIS A 134 27.84 -12.36 -12.70
N MET A 135 26.94 -13.36 -12.78
CA MET A 135 27.18 -14.60 -13.54
C MET A 135 27.40 -14.37 -15.04
N LYS A 136 26.85 -13.29 -15.60
CA LYS A 136 27.08 -12.88 -17.00
C LYS A 136 28.34 -12.03 -17.18
N GLY A 137 29.10 -11.79 -16.11
CA GLY A 137 30.31 -10.95 -16.15
C GLY A 137 30.01 -9.48 -16.47
N LYS A 138 28.78 -9.01 -16.21
CA LYS A 138 28.33 -7.65 -16.53
C LYS A 138 27.92 -6.93 -15.24
N PRO A 139 28.11 -5.60 -15.15
CA PRO A 139 27.62 -4.83 -14.03
C PRO A 139 26.08 -4.75 -14.05
N PHE A 140 25.46 -4.84 -12.87
CA PHE A 140 24.04 -4.55 -12.69
C PHE A 140 23.86 -3.03 -12.49
N VAL A 141 23.38 -2.34 -13.52
CA VAL A 141 23.14 -0.88 -13.49
C VAL A 141 21.65 -0.62 -13.44
N VAL A 142 21.20 0.11 -12.41
CA VAL A 142 19.79 0.49 -12.20
C VAL A 142 19.66 2.00 -12.29
N GLN A 143 18.73 2.48 -13.10
CA GLN A 143 18.43 3.91 -13.20
C GLN A 143 17.57 4.34 -12.01
N ALA A 144 17.99 5.35 -11.26
CA ALA A 144 17.28 5.81 -10.07
C ALA A 144 15.95 6.51 -10.40
N GLY A 145 15.85 7.19 -11.55
CA GLY A 145 14.64 7.92 -11.95
C GLY A 145 14.17 8.91 -10.88
N SER A 146 12.85 9.01 -10.69
CA SER A 146 12.17 9.88 -9.72
C SER A 146 12.19 9.35 -8.27
N LEU A 147 12.95 8.26 -8.01
CA LEU A 147 12.92 7.57 -6.72
C LEU A 147 13.50 8.44 -5.60
N ALA A 148 14.65 9.08 -5.84
CA ALA A 148 15.33 9.90 -4.83
C ALA A 148 14.48 11.07 -4.36
N PHE A 149 13.82 11.76 -5.30
CA PHE A 149 12.87 12.83 -5.01
C PHE A 149 11.69 12.32 -4.18
N SER A 150 11.05 11.23 -4.63
CA SER A 150 9.87 10.68 -3.96
C SER A 150 10.17 10.16 -2.54
N VAL A 151 11.31 9.49 -2.33
CA VAL A 151 11.74 8.98 -1.02
C VAL A 151 12.01 10.13 -0.05
N THR A 152 12.68 11.18 -0.52
CA THR A 152 12.98 12.36 0.29
C THR A 152 11.71 13.11 0.69
N LEU A 153 10.80 13.33 -0.27
CA LEU A 153 9.50 13.96 0.01
C LEU A 153 8.68 13.15 1.02
N PHE A 154 8.62 11.83 0.84
CA PHE A 154 7.96 10.92 1.77
C PHE A 154 8.57 11.02 3.18
N THR A 155 9.90 11.08 3.28
CA THR A 155 10.62 11.17 4.56
C THR A 155 10.28 12.47 5.30
N ILE A 156 10.25 13.61 4.59
CA ILE A 156 9.85 14.90 5.18
C ILE A 156 8.41 14.82 5.72
N PHE A 157 7.49 14.29 4.94
CA PHE A 157 6.09 14.16 5.36
C PHE A 157 5.91 13.15 6.50
N ALA A 158 6.71 12.08 6.53
CA ALA A 158 6.74 11.14 7.64
C ALA A 158 7.18 11.81 8.93
N PHE A 159 8.22 12.66 8.90
CA PHE A 159 8.64 13.44 10.08
C PHE A 159 7.53 14.39 10.57
N LEU A 160 6.83 15.07 9.66
CA LEU A 160 5.68 15.90 10.01
C LEU A 160 4.55 15.07 10.64
N ALA A 161 4.23 13.92 10.05
CA ALA A 161 3.19 13.03 10.54
C ALA A 161 3.52 12.48 11.94
N ILE A 162 4.75 11.99 12.15
CA ILE A 162 5.24 11.51 13.45
C ILE A 162 5.20 12.65 14.48
N SER A 163 5.65 13.86 14.11
CA SER A 163 5.62 15.02 15.01
C SER A 163 4.20 15.35 15.49
N VAL A 164 3.22 15.29 14.58
CA VAL A 164 1.79 15.47 14.92
C VAL A 164 1.30 14.34 15.82
N LEU A 165 1.63 13.08 15.53
CA LEU A 165 1.25 11.95 16.39
C LEU A 165 1.84 12.08 17.79
N LEU A 166 3.13 12.42 17.91
CA LEU A 166 3.80 12.66 19.19
C LEU A 166 3.19 13.84 19.96
N TYR A 167 2.82 14.93 19.26
CA TYR A 167 2.14 16.06 19.89
C TYR A 167 0.78 15.67 20.47
N ARG A 168 0.02 14.81 19.77
CA ARG A 168 -1.28 14.32 20.24
C ARG A 168 -1.18 13.39 21.46
N ARG A 169 -0.02 12.79 21.73
CA ARG A 169 0.23 12.01 22.95
C ARG A 169 0.20 12.86 24.22
N ARG A 170 0.30 14.20 24.11
CA ARG A 170 0.26 15.09 25.28
C ARG A 170 -1.08 14.96 26.02
N ALA A 171 -1.01 15.03 27.35
CA ALA A 171 -2.14 14.86 28.26
C ALA A 171 -3.34 15.78 27.97
N HIS A 172 -3.12 16.94 27.34
CA HIS A 172 -4.19 17.86 26.94
C HIS A 172 -5.13 17.32 25.84
N ILE A 173 -4.63 16.42 24.98
CA ILE A 173 -5.42 15.78 23.90
C ILE A 173 -5.73 14.32 24.27
N GLY A 174 -4.76 13.63 24.86
CA GLY A 174 -4.98 12.32 25.51
C GLY A 174 -5.28 11.16 24.56
N GLY A 175 -4.85 11.22 23.29
CA GLY A 175 -5.09 10.11 22.37
C GLY A 175 -4.22 10.13 21.11
N GLU A 176 -3.37 9.11 20.96
CA GLU A 176 -2.53 8.90 19.77
C GLU A 176 -3.37 8.44 18.57
N LEU A 177 -4.27 7.47 18.83
CA LEU A 177 -5.27 6.96 17.89
C LEU A 177 -6.67 7.31 18.43
N GLY A 178 -7.48 8.03 17.64
CA GLY A 178 -8.80 8.47 18.09
C GLY A 178 -8.81 9.82 18.84
N GLY A 179 -9.48 9.90 19.99
CA GLY A 179 -9.64 11.15 20.75
C GLY A 179 -10.86 12.01 20.36
N PRO A 180 -10.97 13.26 20.88
CA PRO A 180 -12.11 14.13 20.64
C PRO A 180 -12.37 14.35 19.14
N ARG A 181 -13.65 14.38 18.74
CA ARG A 181 -14.06 14.39 17.32
C ARG A 181 -13.36 15.47 16.49
N GLY A 182 -13.20 16.67 17.04
CA GLY A 182 -12.52 17.79 16.36
C GLY A 182 -11.05 17.50 16.05
N HIS A 183 -10.27 17.10 17.05
CA HIS A 183 -8.84 16.79 16.87
C HIS A 183 -8.63 15.58 15.96
N ARG A 184 -9.48 14.55 16.07
CA ARG A 184 -9.43 13.40 15.16
C ARG A 184 -9.68 13.81 13.72
N LEU A 185 -10.73 14.59 13.46
CA LEU A 185 -11.07 15.01 12.10
C LEU A 185 -9.98 15.91 11.49
N ALA A 186 -9.48 16.88 12.27
CA ALA A 186 -8.42 17.78 11.83
C ALA A 186 -7.13 17.02 11.46
N THR A 187 -6.73 16.05 12.30
CA THR A 187 -5.51 15.25 12.06
C THR A 187 -5.66 14.28 10.90
N THR A 188 -6.84 13.66 10.74
CA THR A 188 -7.15 12.87 9.54
C THR A 188 -7.11 13.71 8.27
N ALA A 189 -7.73 14.90 8.27
CA ALA A 189 -7.71 15.80 7.13
C ALA A 189 -6.28 16.25 6.75
N PHE A 190 -5.45 16.52 7.76
CA PHE A 190 -4.04 16.86 7.56
C PHE A 190 -3.22 15.70 6.97
N PHE A 191 -3.37 14.47 7.46
CA PHE A 191 -2.64 13.33 6.89
C PHE A 191 -3.11 12.99 5.48
N PHE A 192 -4.41 13.14 5.20
CA PHE A 192 -4.94 12.98 3.86
C PHE A 192 -4.42 14.06 2.90
N SER A 193 -4.29 15.31 3.35
CA SER A 193 -3.70 16.37 2.53
C SER A 193 -2.21 16.16 2.27
N LEU A 194 -1.43 15.69 3.25
CA LEU A 194 -0.03 15.30 3.03
C LEU A 194 0.10 14.20 1.99
N TRP A 195 -0.79 13.21 2.01
CA TRP A 195 -0.83 12.15 1.00
C TRP A 195 -1.18 12.67 -0.41
N LEU A 196 -2.17 13.56 -0.54
CA LEU A 196 -2.48 14.19 -1.82
C LEU A 196 -1.33 15.05 -2.33
N LEU A 197 -0.68 15.82 -1.46
CA LEU A 197 0.49 16.62 -1.81
C LEU A 197 1.65 15.73 -2.27
N TYR A 198 1.84 14.57 -1.63
CA TYR A 198 2.85 13.60 -2.05
C TYR A 198 2.62 13.14 -3.49
N ILE A 199 1.40 12.68 -3.81
CA ILE A 199 1.03 12.27 -5.17
C ILE A 199 1.22 13.43 -6.15
N PHE A 200 0.78 14.63 -5.78
CA PHE A 200 0.86 15.80 -6.63
C PHE A 200 2.31 16.18 -6.97
N PHE A 201 3.18 16.33 -5.97
CA PHE A 201 4.58 16.70 -6.20
C PHE A 201 5.38 15.58 -6.88
N SER A 202 5.17 14.33 -6.50
CA SER A 202 5.80 13.19 -7.20
C SER A 202 5.35 13.11 -8.67
N SER A 203 4.10 13.48 -8.98
CA SER A 203 3.63 13.55 -10.37
C SER A 203 4.25 14.73 -11.12
N LEU A 204 4.32 15.92 -10.51
CA LEU A 204 4.95 17.09 -11.14
C LEU A 204 6.41 16.84 -11.50
N GLU A 205 7.18 16.23 -10.60
CA GLU A 205 8.56 15.86 -10.87
C GLU A 205 8.64 14.78 -11.94
N ALA A 206 7.77 13.75 -11.86
CA ALA A 206 7.74 12.71 -12.87
C ALA A 206 7.49 13.28 -14.26
N TYR A 207 6.63 14.30 -14.42
CA TYR A 207 6.39 14.98 -15.70
C TYR A 207 7.36 16.15 -15.99
N CYS A 208 8.44 16.28 -15.23
CA CYS A 208 9.48 17.31 -15.41
C CYS A 208 8.97 18.75 -15.34
N HIS A 209 7.87 18.99 -14.60
CA HIS A 209 7.38 20.35 -14.32
C HIS A 209 8.18 21.02 -13.20
N ILE A 210 8.78 20.21 -12.33
CA ILE A 210 9.72 20.64 -11.30
C ILE A 210 10.99 19.80 -11.44
N GLU A 211 12.14 20.41 -11.19
CA GLU A 211 13.41 19.68 -11.16
C GLU A 211 13.51 18.92 -9.83
N GLY A 212 13.71 17.60 -9.92
CA GLY A 212 14.19 16.79 -8.82
C GLY A 212 15.67 17.08 -8.53
N PHE A 213 16.17 16.57 -7.42
CA PHE A 213 17.57 16.65 -6.99
C PHE A 213 18.27 15.29 -7.10
#